data_AF-A0A840FPE6-F1
#
_entry.id   AF-A0A840FPE6-F1
#
_cell.length_a   1.000
_cell.length_b   1.000
_cell.length_c   1.000
_cell.angle_alpha   90.00
_cell.angle_beta   90.00
_cell.angle_gamma   90.00
#
_symmetry.space_group_name_H-M   'P 1'
#
loop_
_entity.id
_entity.type
_entity.pdbx_description
1 polymer ?
#
loop_
_entity_poly.entity_id
_entity_poly.type
_entity_poly.pdbx_seq_one_letter_code
_entity_poly.pdbx_strand_id
1 'polypeptide(L)'
;MPGPTESPQLFADLQRQMANVVRMGTITDVDHTATPPLVRVRLTEKGSTDWRPYVELRAGKTGTWNPPTVGECVLFLSPNGMTEGG
;
A
#
# COMPACT_ATOMS: atom_id res chain seq x y z
N MET A 1 28.97 17.64 -7.57
CA MET A 1 27.80 17.79 -8.46
C MET A 1 27.65 16.47 -9.20
N PRO A 2 26.52 15.76 -9.08
CA PRO A 2 26.27 14.57 -9.87
C PRO A 2 26.37 14.89 -11.37
N GLY A 3 26.83 13.93 -12.17
CA GLY A 3 27.10 14.11 -13.60
C GLY A 3 25.83 14.27 -14.44
N PRO A 4 25.95 14.73 -15.71
CA PRO A 4 24.80 15.02 -16.57
C PRO A 4 23.90 13.81 -16.89
N THR A 5 24.35 12.58 -16.62
CA THR A 5 23.59 11.34 -16.82
C THR A 5 22.81 10.90 -15.57
N GLU A 6 23.17 11.38 -14.37
CA GLU A 6 22.49 11.03 -13.11
C GLU A 6 21.17 11.80 -12.93
N SER A 7 21.05 13.02 -13.48
CA SER A 7 19.87 13.86 -13.28
C SER A 7 18.58 13.35 -13.94
N PRO A 8 18.57 12.75 -15.16
CA PRO A 8 17.36 12.18 -15.74
C PRO A 8 16.93 10.88 -15.05
N GLN A 9 17.90 10.08 -14.60
CA GLN A 9 17.66 8.81 -13.91
C GLN A 9 17.05 9.05 -12.52
N LEU A 10 17.61 9.99 -11.76
CA LEU A 10 17.07 10.40 -10.45
C LEU A 10 15.62 10.89 -10.56
N PHE A 11 15.31 11.67 -11.61
CA PHE A 11 13.96 12.16 -11.83
C PHE A 11 12.98 11.03 -12.17
N ALA A 12 13.40 10.07 -13.00
CA ALA A 12 12.60 8.90 -13.35
C ALA A 12 12.31 8.01 -12.14
N ASP A 13 13.31 7.78 -11.27
CA ASP A 13 13.13 6.98 -10.06
C ASP A 13 12.21 7.66 -9.06
N LEU A 14 12.35 8.98 -8.86
CA LEU A 14 11.45 9.77 -8.03
C LEU A 14 10.01 9.70 -8.56
N GLN A 15 9.82 9.84 -9.87
CA GLN A 15 8.50 9.73 -10.50
C GLN A 15 7.87 8.35 -10.25
N ARG A 16 8.66 7.26 -10.34
CA ARG A 16 8.18 5.90 -10.05
C ARG A 16 7.80 5.72 -8.58
N GLN A 17 8.60 6.24 -7.65
CA GLN A 17 8.30 6.19 -6.22
C GLN A 17 7.04 6.99 -5.90
N MET A 18 6.95 8.25 -6.38
CA MET A 18 5.79 9.12 -6.18
C MET A 18 4.51 8.49 -6.71
N ALA A 19 4.55 7.88 -7.88
CA ALA A 19 3.40 7.18 -8.42
C ALA A 19 2.94 6.04 -7.49
N ASN A 20 3.87 5.30 -6.88
CA ASN A 20 3.53 4.17 -6.01
C ASN A 20 3.00 4.57 -4.62
N VAL A 21 3.12 5.83 -4.20
CA VAL A 21 2.69 6.26 -2.86
C VAL A 21 1.20 5.99 -2.63
N VAL A 22 0.37 6.22 -3.64
CA VAL A 22 -1.07 5.93 -3.60
C VAL A 22 -1.46 5.12 -4.82
N ARG A 23 -2.07 3.96 -4.60
CA ARG A 23 -2.58 3.08 -5.65
C ARG A 23 -4.02 2.72 -5.36
N MET A 24 -4.75 2.32 -6.40
CA MET A 24 -6.04 1.65 -6.25
C MET A 24 -5.86 0.14 -6.41
N GLY A 25 -6.69 -0.62 -5.73
CA GLY A 25 -6.70 -2.06 -5.84
C GLY A 25 -7.95 -2.68 -5.24
N THR A 26 -7.98 -4.01 -5.22
CA THR A 26 -9.09 -4.81 -4.71
C THR A 26 -8.61 -5.75 -3.63
N ILE A 27 -9.33 -5.84 -2.50
CA ILE A 27 -9.01 -6.81 -1.45
C ILE A 27 -9.16 -8.23 -2.02
N THR A 28 -8.11 -9.05 -1.91
CA THR A 28 -8.15 -10.46 -2.32
C THR A 28 -8.32 -11.40 -1.14
N ASP A 29 -7.70 -11.08 0.00
CA ASP A 29 -7.68 -11.94 1.18
C ASP A 29 -7.69 -11.09 2.44
N VAL A 30 -8.34 -11.62 3.49
CA VAL A 30 -8.40 -11.01 4.81
C VAL A 30 -8.07 -12.08 5.85
N ASP A 31 -7.08 -11.82 6.68
CA ASP A 31 -6.70 -12.66 7.82
C ASP A 31 -7.30 -12.09 9.10
N HIS A 32 -8.39 -12.71 9.55
CA HIS A 32 -9.08 -12.36 10.80
C HIS A 32 -8.43 -12.98 12.04
N THR A 33 -7.41 -13.83 11.89
CA THR A 33 -6.71 -14.46 13.01
C THR A 33 -5.61 -13.57 13.59
N ALA A 34 -5.07 -12.66 12.78
CA ALA A 34 -4.13 -11.63 13.22
C ALA A 34 -4.83 -10.50 14.00
N THR A 35 -4.13 -9.93 14.99
CA THR A 35 -4.60 -8.75 15.73
C THR A 35 -3.59 -7.62 15.60
N PRO A 36 -3.88 -6.55 14.81
CA PRO A 36 -5.10 -6.32 14.02
C PRO A 36 -5.17 -7.21 12.76
N PRO A 37 -6.35 -7.35 12.13
CA PRO A 37 -6.50 -8.13 10.90
C PRO A 37 -5.62 -7.59 9.79
N LEU A 38 -5.11 -8.51 8.99
CA LEU A 38 -4.28 -8.19 7.85
C LEU A 38 -5.07 -8.42 6.57
N VAL A 39 -4.75 -7.64 5.54
CA VAL A 39 -5.38 -7.73 4.22
C VAL A 39 -4.31 -7.88 3.14
N ARG A 40 -4.70 -8.51 2.03
CA ARG A 40 -3.94 -8.49 0.77
C ARG A 40 -4.72 -7.75 -0.28
N VAL A 41 -4.02 -6.94 -1.07
CA VAL A 41 -4.63 -6.12 -2.11
C VAL A 41 -4.02 -6.49 -3.45
N ARG A 42 -4.86 -6.74 -4.45
CA ARG A 42 -4.44 -6.78 -5.86
C ARG A 42 -4.45 -5.37 -6.41
N LEU A 43 -3.27 -4.86 -6.74
CA LEU A 43 -3.11 -3.56 -7.37
C LEU A 43 -3.36 -3.68 -8.88
N THR A 44 -4.05 -2.70 -9.47
CA THR A 44 -4.53 -2.72 -10.88
C THR A 44 -3.45 -3.04 -11.92
N GLU A 45 -2.16 -2.87 -11.59
CA GLU A 45 -1.04 -3.10 -12.51
C GLU A 45 0.21 -3.72 -11.83
N LYS A 46 0.11 -4.09 -10.54
CA LYS A 46 1.28 -4.41 -9.71
C LYS A 46 1.19 -5.71 -8.91
N GLY A 47 0.36 -6.64 -9.35
CA GLY A 47 0.17 -7.93 -8.68
C GLY A 47 -0.47 -7.79 -7.30
N SER A 48 -0.37 -8.84 -6.48
CA SER A 48 -0.89 -8.85 -5.12
C SER A 48 0.19 -8.42 -4.12
N THR A 49 -0.19 -7.62 -3.13
CA THR A 49 0.69 -7.23 -2.03
C THR A 49 0.96 -8.38 -1.07
N ASP A 50 1.94 -8.20 -0.19
CA ASP A 50 2.04 -8.94 1.06
C ASP A 50 0.88 -8.59 2.01
N TRP A 51 0.82 -9.28 3.16
CA TRP A 51 -0.12 -8.98 4.22
C TRP A 51 0.16 -7.60 4.83
N ARG A 52 -0.86 -6.74 4.84
CA ARG A 52 -0.75 -5.37 5.36
C ARG A 52 -1.87 -5.07 6.34
N PRO A 53 -1.61 -4.22 7.36
CA PRO A 53 -2.71 -3.65 8.13
C PRO A 53 -3.56 -2.74 7.25
N TYR A 54 -4.82 -2.57 7.63
CA TYR A 54 -5.71 -1.59 7.02
C TYR A 54 -5.89 -0.39 7.97
N VAL A 55 -6.39 0.72 7.43
CA VAL A 55 -6.61 1.94 8.20
C VAL A 55 -7.98 1.91 8.86
N GLU A 56 -8.01 2.15 10.17
CA GLU A 56 -9.21 2.45 10.95
C GLU A 56 -9.30 3.95 11.27
N LEU A 57 -10.51 4.47 11.42
CA LEU A 57 -10.70 5.88 11.81
C LEU A 57 -10.17 6.16 13.22
N ARG A 58 -10.25 5.18 14.12
CA ARG A 58 -9.67 5.24 15.47
C ARG A 58 -9.03 3.90 15.82
N ALA A 59 -7.74 3.91 16.15
CA ALA A 59 -6.97 2.75 16.57
C ALA A 59 -6.21 3.01 17.88
N GLY A 60 -6.88 3.62 18.86
CA GLY A 60 -6.32 3.90 20.20
C GLY A 60 -6.92 3.01 21.28
N LYS A 61 -6.99 3.50 22.54
CA LYS A 61 -7.71 2.81 23.63
C LYS A 61 -9.21 2.69 23.37
N THR A 62 -9.77 3.65 22.64
CA THR A 62 -11.09 3.56 22.01
C THR A 62 -10.87 3.41 20.52
N GLY A 63 -11.46 2.37 19.92
CA GLY A 63 -11.30 2.04 18.51
C GLY A 63 -12.63 1.97 17.76
N THR A 64 -12.56 2.12 16.45
CA THR A 64 -13.61 1.69 15.52
C THR A 64 -13.24 0.34 14.93
N TRP A 65 -14.24 -0.39 14.47
CA TRP A 65 -14.04 -1.69 13.83
C TRP A 65 -14.95 -1.83 12.61
N ASN A 66 -14.33 -1.80 11.44
CA ASN A 66 -14.96 -2.01 10.15
C ASN A 66 -13.91 -2.61 9.18
N PRO A 67 -13.52 -3.88 9.38
CA PRO A 67 -12.53 -4.52 8.53
C PRO A 67 -13.02 -4.61 7.08
N PRO A 68 -12.16 -4.33 6.09
CA PRO A 68 -12.49 -4.49 4.68
C PRO A 68 -12.90 -5.92 4.34
N THR A 69 -13.73 -6.09 3.32
CA THR A 69 -14.13 -7.40 2.81
C THR A 69 -13.53 -7.73 1.46
N VAL A 70 -13.39 -9.02 1.15
CA VAL A 70 -12.86 -9.50 -0.14
C VAL A 70 -13.73 -8.97 -1.28
N GLY A 71 -13.10 -8.42 -2.31
CA GLY A 71 -13.76 -7.82 -3.47
C GLY A 71 -14.00 -6.32 -3.37
N GLU A 72 -13.76 -5.69 -2.21
CA GLU A 72 -13.88 -4.24 -2.06
C GLU A 72 -12.76 -3.49 -2.80
N CYS A 73 -13.13 -2.37 -3.44
CA CYS A 73 -12.18 -1.44 -4.04
C CYS A 73 -11.60 -0.51 -2.96
N VAL A 74 -10.28 -0.41 -2.90
CA VAL A 74 -9.56 0.30 -1.83
C VAL A 74 -8.42 1.17 -2.36
N LEU A 75 -8.06 2.16 -1.56
CA LEU A 75 -6.81 2.90 -1.71
C LEU A 75 -5.70 2.18 -0.93
N PHE A 76 -4.59 1.91 -1.60
CA PHE A 76 -3.38 1.34 -1.03
C PHE A 76 -2.32 2.42 -0.86
N LEU A 77 -1.87 2.63 0.39
CA LEU A 77 -0.86 3.61 0.74
C LEU A 77 0.49 2.92 0.95
N SER A 78 1.48 3.29 0.15
CA SER A 78 2.84 2.72 0.22
C SER A 78 3.82 3.78 0.73
N PRO A 79 4.25 3.72 1.99
CA PRO A 79 5.34 4.56 2.47
C PRO A 79 6.55 4.42 1.54
N ASN A 80 7.15 5.53 1.12
CA ASN A 80 8.28 5.59 0.19
C ASN A 80 8.05 4.96 -1.20
N GLY A 81 6.79 4.67 -1.56
CA GLY A 81 6.47 4.04 -2.84
C GLY A 81 6.89 2.57 -2.95
N MET A 82 7.16 1.90 -1.83
CA MET A 82 7.51 0.48 -1.76
C MET A 82 6.24 -0.38 -1.65
N THR A 83 5.93 -1.12 -2.71
CA THR A 83 4.74 -1.98 -2.76
C THR A 83 5.01 -3.42 -2.31
N GLU A 84 6.27 -3.82 -2.24
CA GLU A 84 6.76 -5.14 -1.81
C GLU A 84 7.61 -4.94 -0.56
N GLY A 85 7.36 -5.68 0.53
CA GLY A 85 8.20 -5.65 1.74
C GLY A 85 8.35 -4.30 2.43
N GLY A 86 7.63 -4.11 3.54
CA GLY A 86 7.82 -3.00 4.47
C GLY A 86 7.45 -3.44 5.86
#